data_AF-A0A662K542-F1
#
_entry.id   AF-A0A662K542-F1
#
_cell.length_a   1.000
_cell.length_b   1.000
_cell.length_c   1.000
_cell.angle_alpha   90.00
_cell.angle_beta   90.00
_cell.angle_gamma   90.00
#
_symmetry.space_group_name_H-M   'P 1'
#
loop_
_entity.id
_entity.type
_entity.pdbx_description
1 polymer ?
#
loop_
_entity_poly.entity_id
_entity_poly.type
_entity_poly.pdbx_seq_one_letter_code
_entity_poly.pdbx_strand_id
1 'polypeptide(L)'
;MIIANAELQETVYPYLKTGETYKDKTVRCENQKYELILINDKETFVLEKRGDRYYFVEDKEIIYDVLNWYYVNYQKITPEIQFENLYDVKEDIEHFFEDRKGREDECEQYTGIDRLPCYDRDTCLVACRTVYICDTYSFGIGMDFIDLILDFKQNIDSLDEAETKQEEIFNETMEGKDLDALDKYEVYIDEIKTSAEDIENNEMITTYDFCPEIEYSIEDLTSAKTTVSEIRETINPLFEINNTVDYIYQETTTRNPDFESPEGAIKILKFGGRILNVFYLIDSE
;
A
#
# COMPACT_ATOMS: atom_id res chain seq x y z
N MET A 1 -4.95 15.99 30.89
CA MET A 1 -6.09 16.92 30.72
C MET A 1 -5.58 18.10 29.92
N ILE A 2 -5.76 18.07 28.60
CA ILE A 2 -5.34 19.16 27.72
C ILE A 2 -6.45 20.21 27.82
N ILE A 3 -6.12 21.39 28.33
CA ILE A 3 -7.06 22.52 28.32
C ILE A 3 -7.12 22.99 26.88
N ALA A 4 -8.20 22.64 26.17
CA ALA A 4 -8.44 23.14 24.82
C ALA A 4 -8.46 24.67 24.85
N ASN A 5 -7.86 25.31 23.85
CA ASN A 5 -7.94 26.76 23.70
C ASN A 5 -9.42 27.15 23.51
N ALA A 6 -9.99 27.91 24.44
CA ALA A 6 -11.41 28.28 24.42
C ALA A 6 -11.81 28.96 23.10
N GLU A 7 -10.93 29.75 22.50
CA GLU A 7 -11.14 30.41 21.20
C GLU A 7 -11.28 29.40 20.04
N LEU A 8 -10.42 28.38 20.03
CA LEU A 8 -10.46 27.31 19.03
C LEU A 8 -11.74 26.48 19.19
N GLN A 9 -12.10 26.22 20.45
CA GLN A 9 -13.31 25.50 20.79
C GLN A 9 -14.56 26.22 20.28
N GLU A 10 -14.69 27.51 20.58
CA GLU A 10 -15.80 28.34 20.10
C GLU A 10 -15.87 28.41 18.57
N THR A 11 -14.72 28.33 17.90
CA THR A 11 -14.64 28.34 16.44
C THR A 11 -15.11 27.01 15.83
N VAL A 12 -14.69 25.86 16.36
CA VAL A 12 -14.96 24.54 15.74
C VAL A 12 -16.32 23.96 16.11
N TYR A 13 -16.76 24.12 17.36
CA TYR A 13 -17.98 23.47 17.88
C TYR A 13 -19.26 23.70 17.06
N PRO A 14 -19.53 24.92 16.53
CA PRO A 14 -20.71 25.16 15.71
C PRO A 14 -20.77 24.31 14.43
N TYR A 15 -19.64 23.76 13.97
CA TYR A 15 -19.50 23.00 12.72
C TYR A 15 -19.42 21.49 12.94
N LEU A 16 -19.54 21.02 14.20
CA LEU A 16 -19.60 19.61 14.53
C LEU A 16 -21.03 19.08 14.40
N LYS A 17 -21.18 17.90 13.80
CA LYS A 17 -22.44 17.16 13.77
C LYS A 17 -22.66 16.47 15.12
N THR A 18 -23.91 16.10 15.40
CA THR A 18 -24.26 15.40 16.65
C THR A 18 -23.46 14.10 16.78
N GLY A 19 -22.72 13.97 17.88
CA GLY A 19 -21.89 12.80 18.19
C GLY A 19 -20.44 12.87 17.68
N GLU A 20 -20.08 13.89 16.90
CA GLU A 20 -18.70 14.10 16.49
C GLU A 20 -17.85 14.66 17.63
N THR A 21 -16.58 14.24 17.66
CA THR A 21 -15.54 14.82 18.52
C THR A 21 -14.38 15.28 17.65
N TYR A 22 -13.61 16.27 18.11
CA TYR A 22 -12.43 16.72 17.39
C TYR A 22 -11.16 16.68 18.25
N LYS A 23 -10.04 16.55 17.56
CA LYS A 23 -8.68 16.75 18.04
C LYS A 23 -8.03 17.84 17.17
N ASP A 24 -7.10 18.58 17.73
CA ASP A 24 -6.33 19.58 17.00
C ASP A 24 -4.84 19.25 16.99
N LYS A 25 -4.16 19.68 15.91
CA LYS A 25 -2.72 19.60 15.73
C LYS A 25 -2.21 20.93 15.24
N THR A 26 -1.38 21.57 16.05
CA THR A 26 -0.63 22.76 15.64
C THR A 26 0.41 22.37 14.59
N VAL A 27 0.32 23.03 13.43
CA VAL A 27 1.25 22.91 12.30
C VAL A 27 1.88 24.27 12.04
N ARG A 28 3.16 24.30 11.65
CA ARG A 28 3.87 25.55 11.36
C ARG A 28 4.49 25.52 9.97
N CYS A 29 3.89 26.25 9.03
CA CYS A 29 4.35 26.39 7.66
C CYS A 29 4.75 27.85 7.40
N GLU A 30 5.92 28.08 6.80
CA GLU A 30 6.40 29.42 6.37
C GLU A 30 6.31 30.54 7.44
N ASN A 31 6.55 30.20 8.71
CA ASN A 31 6.42 31.07 9.89
C ASN A 31 4.98 31.38 10.33
N GLN A 32 3.96 30.94 9.61
CA GLN A 32 2.56 31.00 10.00
C GLN A 32 2.17 29.78 10.84
N LYS A 33 1.27 29.96 11.81
CA LYS A 33 0.75 28.88 12.65
C LYS A 33 -0.65 28.50 12.18
N TYR A 34 -0.82 27.22 11.85
CA TYR A 34 -2.10 26.63 11.51
C TYR A 34 -2.51 25.61 12.56
N GLU A 35 -3.81 25.38 12.70
CA GLU A 35 -4.37 24.25 13.44
C GLU A 35 -5.06 23.33 12.45
N LEU A 36 -4.55 22.11 12.31
CA LEU A 36 -5.22 21.03 11.60
C LEU A 36 -6.22 20.38 12.55
N ILE A 37 -7.49 20.34 12.16
CA ILE A 37 -8.59 19.80 12.94
C ILE A 37 -8.96 18.43 12.41
N LEU A 38 -8.91 17.43 13.29
CA LEU A 38 -9.28 16.05 13.01
C LEU A 38 -10.61 15.76 13.67
N ILE A 39 -11.65 15.49 12.89
CA ILE A 39 -12.97 15.08 13.39
C ILE A 39 -13.06 13.56 13.31
N ASN A 40 -13.31 12.91 14.45
CA ASN A 40 -13.29 11.44 14.55
C ASN A 40 -12.02 10.83 13.93
N ASP A 41 -10.86 11.43 14.24
CA ASP A 41 -9.54 11.03 13.73
C ASP A 41 -9.30 11.21 12.23
N LYS A 42 -10.17 11.95 11.52
CA LYS A 42 -9.98 12.31 10.11
C LYS A 42 -9.72 13.80 9.92
N GLU A 43 -8.69 14.16 9.19
CA GLU A 43 -8.35 15.53 8.80
C GLU A 43 -9.54 16.18 8.08
N THR A 44 -10.12 17.23 8.68
CA THR A 44 -11.39 17.81 8.20
C THR A 44 -11.32 19.32 7.97
N PHE A 45 -10.59 20.08 8.81
CA PHE A 45 -10.42 21.52 8.62
C PHE A 45 -8.98 21.94 8.83
N VAL A 46 -8.59 23.02 8.16
CA VAL A 46 -7.37 23.78 8.48
C VAL A 46 -7.79 25.18 8.92
N LEU A 47 -7.27 25.62 10.06
CA LEU A 47 -7.53 26.94 10.61
C LEU A 47 -6.24 27.75 10.70
N GLU A 48 -6.29 29.02 10.32
CA GLU A 48 -5.21 29.98 10.49
C GLU A 48 -5.51 30.89 11.68
N LYS A 49 -4.54 31.08 12.58
CA LYS A 49 -4.68 32.06 13.67
C LYS A 49 -4.25 33.46 13.20
N ARG A 50 -5.18 34.41 13.16
CA ARG A 50 -4.90 35.83 12.89
C ARG A 50 -5.33 36.68 14.10
N GLY A 51 -4.34 37.14 14.88
CA GLY A 51 -4.59 37.78 16.18
C GLY A 51 -5.17 36.78 17.18
N ASP A 52 -6.30 37.12 17.78
CA ASP A 52 -7.00 36.29 18.78
C ASP A 52 -8.14 35.44 18.18
N ARG A 53 -8.17 35.29 16.86
CA ARG A 53 -9.24 34.56 16.15
C ARG A 53 -8.69 33.54 15.18
N TYR A 54 -9.45 32.47 15.00
CA TYR A 54 -9.21 31.43 14.01
C TYR A 54 -10.10 31.64 12.79
N TYR A 55 -9.53 31.41 11.62
CA TYR A 55 -10.21 31.53 10.33
C TYR A 55 -9.99 30.25 9.55
N PHE A 56 -11.03 29.75 8.87
CA PHE A 56 -10.89 28.61 7.98
C PHE A 56 -9.99 28.97 6.80
N VAL A 57 -9.06 28.07 6.48
CA VAL A 57 -8.22 28.19 5.30
C VAL A 57 -8.98 27.64 4.11
N GLU A 58 -9.12 28.47 3.08
CA GLU A 58 -9.85 28.14 1.85
C GLU A 58 -8.89 27.80 0.70
N ASP A 59 -7.63 28.21 0.85
CA ASP A 59 -6.59 28.03 -0.14
C ASP A 59 -6.09 26.59 -0.13
N LYS A 60 -6.29 25.88 -1.25
CA LYS A 60 -5.88 24.49 -1.42
C LYS A 60 -4.37 24.32 -1.35
N GLU A 61 -3.59 25.30 -1.78
CA GLU A 61 -2.13 25.26 -1.69
C GLU A 61 -1.69 25.31 -0.21
N ILE A 62 -2.32 26.17 0.59
CA ILE A 62 -2.04 26.23 2.03
C ILE A 62 -2.48 24.94 2.74
N ILE A 63 -3.64 24.37 2.39
CA ILE A 63 -4.09 23.09 2.96
C ILE A 63 -3.09 21.98 2.61
N TYR A 64 -2.62 21.94 1.37
CA TYR A 64 -1.60 20.99 0.92
C TYR A 64 -0.33 21.12 1.76
N ASP A 65 0.19 22.34 1.93
CA ASP A 65 1.42 22.57 2.70
C ASP A 65 1.28 22.18 4.17
N VAL A 66 0.11 22.43 4.77
CA VAL A 66 -0.20 22.03 6.14
C VAL A 66 -0.24 20.50 6.27
N LEU A 67 -0.89 19.79 5.35
CA LEU A 67 -0.95 18.33 5.34
C LEU A 67 0.42 17.70 5.10
N ASN A 68 1.16 18.19 4.10
CA ASN A 68 2.51 17.73 3.82
C ASN A 68 3.42 17.91 5.03
N TRP A 69 3.40 19.10 5.67
CA TRP A 69 4.15 19.32 6.91
C TRP A 69 3.72 18.36 8.02
N TYR A 70 2.41 18.16 8.19
CA TYR A 70 1.86 17.27 9.20
C TYR A 70 2.34 15.83 9.01
N TYR A 71 2.21 15.26 7.82
CA TYR A 71 2.65 13.89 7.56
C TYR A 71 4.17 13.73 7.70
N VAL A 72 4.96 14.65 7.15
CA VAL A 72 6.43 14.55 7.20
C VAL A 72 6.98 14.79 8.61
N ASN A 73 6.51 15.81 9.33
CA ASN A 73 7.14 16.23 10.60
C ASN A 73 6.42 15.70 11.83
N TYR A 74 5.09 15.61 11.79
CA TYR A 74 4.30 15.17 12.94
C TYR A 74 4.15 13.64 12.94
N GLN A 75 3.75 13.05 11.81
CA GLN A 75 3.63 11.59 11.65
C GLN A 75 4.98 10.92 11.34
N LYS A 76 6.03 11.72 11.05
CA LYS A 76 7.38 11.24 10.72
C LYS A 76 7.43 10.32 9.50
N ILE A 77 6.51 10.52 8.56
CA ILE A 77 6.48 9.77 7.32
C ILE A 77 7.60 10.32 6.44
N THR A 78 8.60 9.48 6.18
CA THR A 78 9.79 9.80 5.41
C THR A 78 9.94 8.73 4.34
N PRO A 79 9.43 8.96 3.11
CA PRO A 79 9.42 7.94 2.06
C PRO A 79 10.79 7.32 1.87
N GLU A 80 11.86 8.12 1.86
CA GLU A 80 13.22 7.62 1.67
C GLU A 80 13.62 6.56 2.70
N ILE A 81 13.30 6.78 3.98
CA ILE A 81 13.58 5.82 5.05
C ILE A 81 12.71 4.58 4.91
N GLN A 82 11.44 4.73 4.49
CA GLN A 82 10.57 3.58 4.28
C GLN A 82 11.04 2.72 3.10
N PHE A 83 11.49 3.33 2.00
CA PHE A 83 12.06 2.62 0.85
C PHE A 83 13.41 1.96 1.16
N GLU A 84 14.18 2.44 2.14
CA GLU A 84 15.38 1.73 2.61
C GLU A 84 15.07 0.35 3.19
N ASN A 85 13.88 0.15 3.79
CA ASN A 85 13.47 -1.16 4.28
C ASN A 85 13.23 -2.19 3.14
N LEU A 86 13.13 -1.75 1.88
CA LEU A 86 13.04 -2.69 0.75
C LEU A 86 14.33 -3.49 0.53
N TYR A 87 15.47 -3.03 1.05
CA TYR A 87 16.70 -3.82 1.00
C TYR A 87 16.58 -5.10 1.84
N ASP A 88 15.94 -5.02 3.01
CA ASP A 88 15.67 -6.19 3.85
C ASP A 88 14.71 -7.16 3.13
N VAL A 89 13.67 -6.62 2.47
CA VAL A 89 12.75 -7.41 1.62
C VAL A 89 13.49 -8.12 0.49
N LYS A 90 14.47 -7.44 -0.13
CA LYS A 90 15.29 -8.04 -1.18
C LYS A 90 16.12 -9.19 -0.64
N GLU A 91 16.74 -9.01 0.53
CA GLU A 91 17.54 -10.05 1.20
C GLU A 91 16.70 -11.28 1.55
N ASP A 92 15.48 -11.09 2.07
CA ASP A 92 14.53 -12.19 2.35
C ASP A 92 14.21 -13.00 1.08
N ILE A 93 14.01 -12.34 -0.06
CA ILE A 93 13.73 -13.00 -1.34
C ILE A 93 15.00 -13.70 -1.90
N GLU A 94 16.18 -13.08 -1.77
CA GLU A 94 17.45 -13.70 -2.17
C GLU A 94 17.70 -14.99 -1.36
N HIS A 95 17.48 -14.94 -0.04
CA HIS A 95 17.60 -16.08 0.85
C HIS A 95 16.65 -17.22 0.45
N PHE A 96 15.39 -16.92 0.14
CA PHE A 96 14.44 -17.88 -0.40
C PHE A 96 14.97 -18.59 -1.67
N PHE A 97 15.56 -17.84 -2.61
CA PHE A 97 16.09 -18.40 -3.86
C PHE A 97 17.38 -19.21 -3.66
N GLU A 98 18.19 -18.88 -2.66
CA GLU A 98 19.38 -19.65 -2.30
C GLU A 98 19.02 -21.03 -1.69
N ASP A 99 17.99 -21.06 -0.84
CA ASP A 99 17.63 -22.26 -0.07
C ASP A 99 16.89 -23.32 -0.91
N ARG A 100 16.16 -22.93 -1.96
CA ARG A 100 15.29 -23.86 -2.71
C ARG A 100 16.02 -24.95 -3.51
N LYS A 101 17.16 -24.62 -4.14
CA LYS A 101 17.71 -25.40 -5.27
C LYS A 101 18.08 -26.83 -4.90
N GLY A 102 18.58 -27.03 -3.69
CA GLY A 102 19.09 -28.34 -3.27
C GLY A 102 18.04 -29.45 -3.25
N ARG A 103 16.77 -29.13 -2.91
CA ARG A 103 15.68 -30.11 -2.85
C ARG A 103 14.95 -30.26 -4.18
N GLU A 104 14.83 -29.17 -4.93
CA GLU A 104 14.30 -29.18 -6.31
C GLU A 104 15.14 -30.11 -7.18
N ASP A 105 16.46 -29.96 -7.17
CA ASP A 105 17.43 -30.78 -7.92
C ASP A 105 17.25 -32.29 -7.67
N GLU A 106 16.92 -32.67 -6.43
CA GLU A 106 16.68 -34.06 -6.09
C GLU A 106 15.39 -34.56 -6.78
N CYS A 107 14.28 -33.84 -6.66
CA CYS A 107 13.04 -34.22 -7.34
C CYS A 107 13.20 -34.22 -8.88
N GLU A 108 13.99 -33.31 -9.45
CA GLU A 108 14.31 -33.32 -10.89
C GLU A 108 15.01 -34.62 -11.32
N GLN A 109 15.91 -35.16 -10.50
CA GLN A 109 16.58 -36.44 -10.76
C GLN A 109 15.65 -37.65 -10.67
N TYR A 110 14.66 -37.60 -9.78
CA TYR A 110 13.65 -38.66 -9.65
C TYR A 110 12.71 -38.68 -10.85
N THR A 111 12.32 -37.51 -11.34
CA THR A 111 11.43 -37.34 -12.51
C THR A 111 12.17 -37.43 -13.84
N GLY A 112 13.50 -37.30 -13.85
CA GLY A 112 14.34 -37.38 -15.06
C GLY A 112 14.39 -36.12 -15.90
N ILE A 113 13.79 -35.03 -15.42
CA ILE A 113 13.77 -33.71 -16.09
C ILE A 113 15.13 -33.01 -16.03
N ASP A 114 16.01 -33.44 -15.11
CA ASP A 114 17.43 -33.06 -15.06
C ASP A 114 18.22 -33.51 -16.32
N ARG A 115 17.74 -34.57 -16.99
CA ARG A 115 18.45 -35.21 -18.13
C ARG A 115 17.89 -34.82 -19.48
N LEU A 116 16.57 -34.68 -19.57
CA LEU A 116 15.86 -34.42 -20.82
C LEU A 116 14.78 -33.37 -20.60
N PRO A 117 14.47 -32.55 -21.62
CA PRO A 117 13.45 -31.52 -21.48
C PRO A 117 12.05 -32.08 -21.19
N CYS A 118 11.27 -31.30 -20.44
CA CYS A 118 9.87 -31.55 -20.10
C CYS A 118 9.10 -30.24 -20.32
N TYR A 119 8.58 -30.04 -21.54
CA TYR A 119 7.82 -28.84 -21.92
C TYR A 119 6.33 -29.14 -22.14
N ASP A 120 6.03 -30.41 -22.39
CA ASP A 120 4.70 -30.94 -22.64
C ASP A 120 4.63 -32.39 -22.16
N ARG A 121 3.43 -32.96 -22.12
CA ARG A 121 3.18 -34.34 -21.66
C ARG A 121 4.08 -35.38 -22.32
N ASP A 122 4.32 -35.26 -23.62
CA ASP A 122 5.07 -36.25 -24.38
C ASP A 122 6.56 -36.19 -24.02
N THR A 123 7.12 -34.98 -23.93
CA THR A 123 8.52 -34.75 -23.54
C THR A 123 8.77 -35.11 -22.09
N CYS A 124 7.85 -34.78 -21.17
CA CYS A 124 7.92 -35.20 -19.76
C CYS A 124 7.85 -36.72 -19.60
N LEU A 125 7.01 -37.42 -20.37
CA LEU A 125 6.97 -38.89 -20.36
C LEU A 125 8.31 -39.49 -20.83
N VAL A 126 8.94 -38.89 -21.85
CA VAL A 126 10.25 -39.33 -22.34
C VAL A 126 11.33 -39.10 -21.27
N ALA A 127 11.33 -37.96 -20.60
CA ALA A 127 12.23 -37.67 -19.48
C ALA A 127 12.06 -38.68 -18.33
N CYS A 128 10.82 -38.90 -17.89
CA CYS A 128 10.43 -39.86 -16.86
C CYS A 128 10.89 -41.29 -17.17
N ARG A 129 10.78 -41.73 -18.43
CA ARG A 129 11.24 -43.06 -18.86
C ARG A 129 12.76 -43.28 -18.76
N THR A 130 13.55 -42.23 -18.59
CA THR A 130 14.99 -42.37 -18.35
C THR A 130 15.33 -42.79 -16.91
N VAL A 131 14.37 -42.69 -15.99
CA VAL A 131 14.52 -43.06 -14.59
C VAL A 131 13.58 -44.22 -14.28
N TYR A 132 14.14 -45.34 -13.83
CA TYR A 132 13.38 -46.58 -13.59
C TYR A 132 12.18 -46.40 -12.64
N ILE A 133 12.34 -45.60 -11.56
CA ILE A 133 11.26 -45.36 -10.61
C ILE A 133 10.13 -44.54 -11.23
N CYS A 134 10.46 -43.46 -11.96
CA CYS A 134 9.48 -42.66 -12.67
C CYS A 134 8.75 -43.46 -13.75
N ASP A 135 9.47 -44.25 -14.55
CA ASP A 135 8.88 -45.12 -15.56
C ASP A 135 7.83 -46.06 -14.95
N THR A 136 8.13 -46.64 -13.79
CA THR A 136 7.20 -47.51 -13.05
C THR A 136 5.91 -46.77 -12.65
N TYR A 137 6.02 -45.55 -12.13
CA TYR A 137 4.85 -44.73 -11.78
C TYR A 137 4.06 -44.31 -13.02
N SER A 138 4.74 -43.94 -14.11
CA SER A 138 4.09 -43.57 -15.38
C SER A 138 3.26 -44.72 -15.98
N PHE A 139 3.67 -45.97 -15.79
CA PHE A 139 2.88 -47.14 -16.21
C PHE A 139 1.74 -47.47 -15.24
N GLY A 140 1.94 -47.25 -13.94
CA GLY A 140 0.95 -47.58 -12.91
C GLY A 140 -0.19 -46.57 -12.81
N ILE A 141 0.14 -45.28 -12.71
CA ILE A 141 -0.82 -44.18 -12.57
C ILE A 141 -1.25 -43.67 -13.95
N GLY A 142 -0.35 -43.69 -14.93
CA GLY A 142 -0.64 -43.23 -16.29
C GLY A 142 -0.26 -41.77 -16.51
N MET A 143 -0.97 -41.13 -17.44
CA MET A 143 -0.69 -39.75 -17.87
C MET A 143 -0.97 -38.70 -16.78
N ASP A 144 -1.87 -38.99 -15.85
CA ASP A 144 -2.16 -38.09 -14.73
C ASP A 144 -0.89 -37.86 -13.88
N PHE A 145 -0.03 -38.87 -13.72
CA PHE A 145 1.27 -38.69 -13.05
C PHE A 145 2.24 -37.83 -13.87
N ILE A 146 2.19 -37.91 -15.19
CA ILE A 146 3.02 -37.08 -16.07
C ILE A 146 2.56 -35.61 -16.04
N ASP A 147 1.26 -35.37 -15.87
CA ASP A 147 0.74 -34.02 -15.65
C ASP A 147 1.31 -33.40 -14.39
N LEU A 148 1.42 -34.16 -13.30
CA LEU A 148 2.02 -33.67 -12.06
C LEU A 148 3.50 -33.27 -12.23
N ILE A 149 4.27 -34.03 -13.03
CA ILE A 149 5.67 -33.70 -13.36
C ILE A 149 5.73 -32.42 -14.19
N LEU A 150 4.82 -32.27 -15.15
CA LEU A 150 4.73 -31.07 -15.98
C LEU A 150 4.39 -29.84 -15.13
N ASP A 151 3.42 -29.94 -14.24
CA ASP A 151 3.00 -28.85 -13.34
C ASP A 151 4.17 -28.44 -12.41
N PHE A 152 4.87 -29.42 -11.83
CA PHE A 152 6.08 -29.19 -11.04
C PHE A 152 7.15 -28.44 -11.84
N LYS A 153 7.46 -28.89 -13.06
CA LYS A 153 8.47 -28.27 -13.92
C LYS A 153 8.10 -26.83 -14.28
N GLN A 154 6.83 -26.57 -14.59
CA GLN A 154 6.33 -25.23 -14.91
C GLN A 154 6.44 -24.27 -13.74
N ASN A 155 6.17 -24.74 -12.52
CA ASN A 155 6.34 -23.91 -11.33
C ASN A 155 7.81 -23.64 -11.04
N ILE A 156 8.71 -24.63 -11.21
CA ILE A 156 10.17 -24.39 -11.14
C ILE A 156 10.61 -23.36 -12.19
N ASP A 157 10.17 -23.49 -13.44
CA ASP A 157 10.51 -22.53 -14.50
C ASP A 157 10.03 -21.11 -14.16
N SER A 158 8.83 -20.99 -13.58
CA SER A 158 8.26 -19.70 -13.14
C SER A 158 9.10 -19.10 -12.01
N LEU A 159 9.52 -19.95 -11.09
CA LEU A 159 10.40 -19.63 -9.97
C LEU A 159 11.80 -19.18 -10.45
N ASP A 160 12.39 -19.85 -11.43
CA ASP A 160 13.66 -19.46 -12.05
C ASP A 160 13.54 -18.15 -12.85
N GLU A 161 12.44 -17.96 -13.57
CA GLU A 161 12.16 -16.70 -14.26
C GLU A 161 12.03 -15.55 -13.26
N ALA A 162 11.35 -15.75 -12.14
CA ALA A 162 11.26 -14.77 -11.07
C ALA A 162 12.65 -14.42 -10.51
N GLU A 163 13.49 -15.41 -10.18
CA GLU A 163 14.87 -15.20 -9.71
C GLU A 163 15.66 -14.30 -10.68
N THR A 164 15.54 -14.53 -12.00
CA THR A 164 16.24 -13.69 -12.99
C THR A 164 15.73 -12.25 -13.08
N LYS A 165 14.46 -12.00 -12.73
CA LYS A 165 13.82 -10.69 -12.78
C LYS A 165 13.93 -9.90 -11.48
N GLN A 166 14.31 -10.54 -10.38
CA GLN A 166 14.33 -9.93 -9.04
C GLN A 166 15.06 -8.58 -9.03
N GLU A 167 16.27 -8.54 -9.56
CA GLU A 167 17.10 -7.33 -9.57
C GLU A 167 16.47 -6.21 -10.42
N GLU A 168 15.85 -6.55 -11.55
CA GLU A 168 15.16 -5.59 -12.41
C GLU A 168 13.96 -4.98 -11.68
N ILE A 169 13.08 -5.82 -11.12
CA ILE A 169 11.87 -5.39 -10.42
C ILE A 169 12.22 -4.57 -9.17
N PHE A 170 13.23 -5.00 -8.41
CA PHE A 170 13.71 -4.25 -7.25
C PHE A 170 14.20 -2.85 -7.66
N ASN A 171 15.01 -2.76 -8.72
CA ASN A 171 15.52 -1.47 -9.20
C ASN A 171 14.41 -0.57 -9.74
N GLU A 172 13.46 -1.11 -10.50
CA GLU A 172 12.27 -0.36 -10.94
C GLU A 172 11.48 0.18 -9.74
N THR A 173 11.35 -0.62 -8.68
CA THR A 173 10.66 -0.21 -7.44
C THR A 173 11.39 0.92 -6.74
N MET A 174 12.72 0.82 -6.64
CA MET A 174 13.58 1.82 -6.02
C MET A 174 13.74 3.10 -6.85
N GLU A 175 13.56 3.03 -8.17
CA GLU A 175 13.54 4.20 -9.06
C GLU A 175 12.19 4.91 -9.03
N GLY A 176 11.08 4.17 -9.05
CA GLY A 176 9.73 4.72 -9.03
C GLY A 176 9.38 5.39 -7.71
N LYS A 177 9.68 4.73 -6.59
CA LYS A 177 9.39 5.21 -5.22
C LYS A 177 7.95 5.72 -5.04
N ASP A 178 6.99 5.02 -5.64
CA ASP A 178 5.57 5.34 -5.56
C ASP A 178 4.74 4.09 -5.20
N LEU A 179 3.43 4.30 -5.00
CA LEU A 179 2.51 3.22 -4.63
C LEU A 179 2.35 2.18 -5.74
N ASP A 180 2.37 2.59 -7.01
CA ASP A 180 2.24 1.67 -8.15
C ASP A 180 3.44 0.73 -8.23
N ALA A 181 4.63 1.23 -7.92
CA ALA A 181 5.86 0.45 -7.88
C ALA A 181 5.85 -0.56 -6.72
N LEU A 182 5.37 -0.16 -5.54
CA LEU A 182 5.16 -1.09 -4.41
C LEU A 182 4.11 -2.16 -4.74
N ASP A 183 2.99 -1.78 -5.37
CA ASP A 183 1.94 -2.73 -5.77
C ASP A 183 2.48 -3.79 -6.75
N LYS A 184 3.33 -3.39 -7.70
CA LYS A 184 4.01 -4.34 -8.59
C LYS A 184 4.96 -5.27 -7.84
N TYR A 185 5.68 -4.74 -6.84
CA TYR A 185 6.60 -5.56 -6.06
C TYR A 185 5.87 -6.56 -5.16
N GLU A 186 4.73 -6.17 -4.58
CA GLU A 186 3.84 -7.11 -3.86
C GLU A 186 3.33 -8.23 -4.77
N VAL A 187 2.87 -7.88 -6.00
CA VAL A 187 2.42 -8.89 -6.98
C VAL A 187 3.54 -9.86 -7.34
N TYR A 188 4.75 -9.36 -7.54
CA TYR A 188 5.93 -10.20 -7.78
C TYR A 188 6.20 -11.18 -6.64
N ILE A 189 6.13 -10.72 -5.37
CA ILE A 189 6.29 -11.60 -4.20
C ILE A 189 5.18 -12.67 -4.16
N ASP A 190 3.94 -12.29 -4.48
CA ASP A 190 2.80 -13.22 -4.54
C ASP A 190 2.95 -14.29 -5.63
N GLU A 191 3.51 -13.94 -6.79
CA GLU A 191 3.79 -14.89 -7.87
C GLU A 191 4.84 -15.94 -7.45
N ILE A 192 5.91 -15.51 -6.78
CA ILE A 192 6.91 -16.43 -6.20
C ILE A 192 6.24 -17.34 -5.19
N LYS A 193 5.51 -16.77 -4.24
CA LYS A 193 4.86 -17.51 -3.16
C LYS A 193 3.88 -18.55 -3.69
N THR A 194 3.05 -18.18 -4.66
CA THR A 194 2.08 -19.10 -5.27
C THR A 194 2.80 -20.27 -5.94
N SER A 195 3.85 -19.99 -6.71
CA SER A 195 4.63 -21.05 -7.39
C SER A 195 5.31 -22.00 -6.39
N ALA A 196 5.84 -21.47 -5.29
CA ALA A 196 6.45 -22.24 -4.22
C ALA A 196 5.43 -23.14 -3.49
N GLU A 197 4.27 -22.58 -3.13
CA GLU A 197 3.16 -23.32 -2.51
C GLU A 197 2.63 -24.40 -3.44
N ASP A 198 2.52 -24.15 -4.75
CA ASP A 198 2.06 -25.13 -5.72
C ASP A 198 3.06 -26.29 -5.91
N ILE A 199 4.36 -26.03 -5.76
CA ILE A 199 5.38 -27.09 -5.72
C ILE A 199 5.26 -27.91 -4.44
N GLU A 200 5.24 -27.25 -3.27
CA GLU A 200 5.08 -27.89 -1.96
C GLU A 200 3.87 -28.82 -1.90
N ASN A 201 2.76 -28.37 -2.48
CA ASN A 201 1.49 -29.10 -2.44
C ASN A 201 1.30 -30.08 -3.62
N ASN A 202 2.27 -30.17 -4.54
CA ASN A 202 2.14 -31.05 -5.69
C ASN A 202 1.92 -32.51 -5.25
N GLU A 203 0.97 -33.21 -5.86
CA GLU A 203 0.57 -34.56 -5.44
C GLU A 203 1.69 -35.60 -5.56
N MET A 204 2.69 -35.42 -6.43
CA MET A 204 3.87 -36.30 -6.45
C MET A 204 4.72 -36.18 -5.18
N ILE A 205 4.67 -35.04 -4.48
CA ILE A 205 5.32 -34.86 -3.18
C ILE A 205 4.37 -35.32 -2.08
N THR A 206 3.15 -34.77 -2.02
CA THR A 206 2.26 -34.92 -0.84
C THR A 206 1.45 -36.22 -0.78
N THR A 207 1.13 -36.81 -1.94
CA THR A 207 0.20 -37.95 -2.02
C THR A 207 0.91 -39.24 -2.40
N TYR A 208 1.88 -39.15 -3.31
CA TYR A 208 2.59 -40.31 -3.84
C TYR A 208 3.93 -40.58 -3.16
N ASP A 209 4.40 -39.68 -2.29
CA ASP A 209 5.72 -39.71 -1.66
C ASP A 209 6.84 -40.00 -2.68
N PHE A 210 6.67 -39.51 -3.92
CA PHE A 210 7.54 -39.85 -5.04
C PHE A 210 8.82 -39.01 -4.99
N CYS A 211 8.68 -37.72 -4.68
CA CYS A 211 9.78 -36.82 -4.40
C CYS A 211 9.93 -36.57 -2.90
N PRO A 212 11.14 -36.22 -2.43
CA PRO A 212 11.33 -35.73 -1.07
C PRO A 212 10.48 -34.49 -0.78
N GLU A 213 10.14 -34.28 0.49
CA GLU A 213 9.47 -33.05 0.94
C GLU A 213 10.37 -31.84 0.67
N ILE A 214 9.84 -30.89 -0.09
CA ILE A 214 10.45 -29.58 -0.35
C ILE A 214 9.81 -28.61 0.64
N GLU A 215 10.58 -28.10 1.59
CA GLU A 215 10.11 -27.06 2.52
C GLU A 215 10.75 -25.75 2.07
N TYR A 216 9.97 -24.90 1.43
CA TYR A 216 10.38 -23.55 1.09
C TYR A 216 10.27 -22.65 2.33
N SER A 217 11.09 -21.61 2.35
CA SER A 217 11.00 -20.53 3.33
C SER A 217 9.83 -19.59 3.01
N ILE A 218 8.60 -20.11 2.99
CA ILE A 218 7.36 -19.33 2.74
C ILE A 218 7.17 -18.22 3.79
N GLU A 219 7.73 -18.40 4.98
CA GLU A 219 7.78 -17.39 6.03
C GLU A 219 8.55 -16.14 5.57
N ASP A 220 9.66 -16.30 4.85
CA ASP A 220 10.47 -15.18 4.32
C ASP A 220 9.66 -14.37 3.30
N LEU A 221 8.97 -15.04 2.36
CA LEU A 221 8.08 -14.37 1.40
C LEU A 221 6.90 -13.67 2.07
N THR A 222 6.38 -14.25 3.16
CA THR A 222 5.28 -13.66 3.93
C THR A 222 5.75 -12.45 4.73
N SER A 223 6.96 -12.50 5.29
CA SER A 223 7.64 -11.38 5.95
C SER A 223 7.87 -10.24 4.95
N ALA A 224 8.52 -10.55 3.82
CA ALA A 224 8.78 -9.65 2.71
C ALA A 224 7.51 -8.90 2.27
N LYS A 225 6.42 -9.63 2.00
CA LYS A 225 5.13 -9.03 1.62
C LYS A 225 4.59 -8.10 2.70
N THR A 226 4.63 -8.53 3.96
CA THR A 226 4.14 -7.73 5.09
C THR A 226 4.89 -6.41 5.18
N THR A 227 6.22 -6.43 5.03
CA THR A 227 7.04 -5.22 5.04
C THR A 227 6.69 -4.28 3.89
N VAL A 228 6.49 -4.79 2.67
CA VAL A 228 6.07 -3.95 1.52
C VAL A 228 4.70 -3.30 1.79
N SER A 229 3.74 -4.06 2.33
CA SER A 229 2.42 -3.53 2.70
C SER A 229 2.50 -2.47 3.81
N GLU A 230 3.34 -2.67 4.82
CA GLU A 230 3.55 -1.69 5.90
C GLU A 230 4.16 -0.39 5.36
N ILE A 231 5.13 -0.48 4.45
CA ILE A 231 5.73 0.67 3.77
C ILE A 231 4.64 1.42 3.00
N ARG A 232 3.86 0.71 2.18
CA ARG A 232 2.77 1.26 1.39
C ARG A 232 1.77 1.99 2.27
N GLU A 233 1.26 1.35 3.31
CA GLU A 233 0.30 1.95 4.25
C GLU A 233 0.88 3.21 4.93
N THR A 234 2.16 3.17 5.28
CA THR A 234 2.85 4.29 5.94
C THR A 234 3.00 5.50 5.02
N ILE A 235 3.33 5.30 3.74
CA ILE A 235 3.56 6.41 2.80
C ILE A 235 2.29 6.87 2.06
N ASN A 236 1.25 6.03 1.99
CA ASN A 236 0.00 6.31 1.29
C ASN A 236 -0.59 7.71 1.59
N PRO A 237 -0.63 8.19 2.85
CA PRO A 237 -1.13 9.54 3.13
C PRO A 237 -0.41 10.67 2.38
N LEU A 238 0.88 10.51 2.04
CA LEU A 238 1.64 11.49 1.27
C LEU A 238 1.24 11.52 -0.22
N PHE A 239 0.91 10.35 -0.79
CA PHE A 239 0.44 10.25 -2.17
C PHE A 239 -1.04 10.65 -2.32
N GLU A 240 -1.81 10.54 -1.23
CA GLU A 240 -3.22 10.90 -1.15
C GLU A 240 -3.48 12.34 -0.66
N ILE A 241 -2.44 13.18 -0.52
CA ILE A 241 -2.60 14.55 -0.01
C ILE A 241 -3.61 15.34 -0.85
N ASN A 242 -3.51 15.28 -2.18
CA ASN A 242 -4.42 16.05 -3.05
C ASN A 242 -5.89 15.65 -2.86
N ASN A 243 -6.17 14.35 -2.70
CA ASN A 243 -7.52 13.86 -2.41
C ASN A 243 -7.99 14.34 -1.02
N THR A 244 -7.08 14.38 -0.05
CA THR A 244 -7.34 14.91 1.29
C THR A 244 -7.57 16.42 1.30
N VAL A 245 -6.82 17.19 0.50
CA VAL A 245 -7.01 18.63 0.28
C VAL A 245 -8.40 18.90 -0.27
N ASP A 246 -8.80 18.17 -1.30
CA ASP A 246 -10.13 18.30 -1.91
C ASP A 246 -11.25 17.97 -0.92
N TYR A 247 -11.06 16.92 -0.11
CA TYR A 247 -11.97 16.57 0.97
C TYR A 247 -12.10 17.69 2.02
N ILE A 248 -10.98 18.22 2.52
CA ILE A 248 -10.98 19.30 3.52
C ILE A 248 -11.67 20.55 2.96
N TYR A 249 -11.38 20.91 1.71
CA TYR A 249 -12.03 22.03 1.03
C TYR A 249 -13.55 21.84 0.94
N GLN A 250 -14.00 20.66 0.54
CA GLN A 250 -15.43 20.33 0.45
C GLN A 250 -16.12 20.32 1.82
N GLU A 251 -15.50 19.76 2.85
CA GLU A 251 -16.08 19.77 4.21
C GLU A 251 -16.15 21.19 4.77
N THR A 252 -15.13 22.01 4.52
CA THR A 252 -15.09 23.42 4.92
C THR A 252 -16.24 24.20 4.29
N THR A 253 -16.38 24.13 2.96
CA THR A 253 -17.46 24.80 2.21
C THR A 253 -18.85 24.30 2.60
N THR A 254 -19.01 23.01 2.84
CA THR A 254 -20.31 22.39 3.16
C THR A 254 -20.78 22.75 4.58
N ARG A 255 -19.87 22.72 5.56
CA ARG A 255 -20.23 22.94 6.96
C ARG A 255 -20.31 24.42 7.31
N ASN A 256 -19.61 25.28 6.57
CA ASN A 256 -19.65 26.72 6.72
C ASN A 256 -20.32 27.36 5.50
N PRO A 257 -21.64 27.33 5.33
CA PRO A 257 -22.31 27.84 4.12
C PRO A 257 -22.27 29.37 3.99
N ASP A 258 -21.94 30.12 5.05
CA ASP A 258 -21.67 31.57 4.98
C ASP A 258 -20.32 31.88 4.29
N PHE A 259 -19.64 30.85 3.77
CA PHE A 259 -18.45 30.85 2.91
C PHE A 259 -18.71 31.38 1.49
N GLU A 260 -19.90 31.89 1.15
CA GLU A 260 -20.19 32.43 -0.18
C GLU A 260 -19.20 33.56 -0.56
N SER A 261 -18.24 33.18 -1.44
CA SER A 261 -17.47 33.94 -2.43
C SER A 261 -16.96 35.35 -2.03
N PRO A 262 -15.69 35.70 -2.30
CA PRO A 262 -15.21 37.09 -2.18
C PRO A 262 -16.01 38.11 -3.03
N GLU A 263 -16.92 37.65 -3.90
CA GLU A 263 -17.95 38.47 -4.55
C GLU A 263 -19.32 38.33 -3.88
N GLY A 264 -19.54 39.06 -2.78
CA GLY A 264 -20.89 39.51 -2.39
C GLY A 264 -21.56 38.83 -1.19
N ALA A 265 -20.92 38.83 -0.01
CA ALA A 265 -21.60 38.49 1.23
C ALA A 265 -22.59 39.60 1.69
N ILE A 266 -23.87 39.47 1.33
CA ILE A 266 -24.97 40.21 1.97
C ILE A 266 -25.31 39.53 3.30
N LYS A 267 -24.93 40.16 4.43
CA LYS A 267 -25.37 39.74 5.76
C LYS A 267 -26.87 39.96 5.96
N ILE A 268 -27.66 38.89 6.10
CA ILE A 268 -29.02 38.95 6.65
C ILE A 268 -28.95 38.61 8.14
N LEU A 269 -28.84 39.63 9.00
CA LEU A 269 -29.04 39.46 10.44
C LEU A 269 -30.54 39.37 10.74
N LYS A 270 -31.05 38.17 11.04
CA LYS A 270 -32.40 37.98 11.58
C LYS A 270 -32.39 38.21 13.09
N PHE A 271 -32.81 39.40 13.52
CA PHE A 271 -33.30 39.64 14.87
C PHE A 271 -34.83 39.85 14.84
N GLY A 272 -35.58 39.00 15.54
CA GLY A 272 -36.92 39.32 16.03
C GLY A 272 -37.97 39.77 15.00
N GLY A 273 -38.04 39.13 13.82
CA GLY A 273 -39.20 39.27 12.92
C GLY A 273 -39.28 40.56 12.09
N ARG A 274 -38.18 41.32 11.93
CA ARG A 274 -38.09 42.40 10.93
C ARG A 274 -36.78 42.30 10.14
N ILE A 275 -36.92 42.25 8.81
CA ILE A 275 -35.80 42.29 7.85
C ILE A 275 -35.33 43.75 7.77
N LEU A 276 -34.09 44.02 8.16
CA LEU A 276 -33.40 45.28 7.94
C LEU A 276 -32.28 45.02 6.93
N ASN A 277 -32.46 45.50 5.70
CA ASN A 277 -31.39 45.52 4.70
C ASN A 277 -30.39 46.60 5.10
N VAL A 278 -29.17 46.21 5.48
CA VAL A 278 -28.05 47.13 5.70
C VAL A 278 -27.14 47.05 4.48
N PHE A 279 -27.11 48.10 3.67
CA PHE A 279 -26.17 48.24 2.56
C PHE A 279 -24.87 48.86 3.08
N TYR A 280 -23.74 48.17 2.97
CA TYR A 280 -22.42 48.80 3.00
C TYR A 280 -21.99 49.03 1.56
N LEU A 281 -22.00 50.29 1.13
CA LEU A 281 -21.23 50.74 -0.04
C LEU A 281 -19.78 50.86 0.43
N ILE A 282 -18.88 50.06 -0.16
CA ILE A 282 -17.46 50.31 -0.09
C ILE A 282 -17.16 51.20 -1.30
N ASP A 283 -16.92 52.49 -1.04
CA ASP A 283 -16.35 53.38 -2.05
C ASP A 283 -14.91 52.94 -2.34
N SER A 284 -14.62 52.72 -3.62
CA SER A 284 -13.28 52.49 -4.15
C SER A 284 -12.58 53.84 -4.37
N GLU A 285 -11.49 54.09 -3.66
CA GLU A 285 -10.41 54.99 -4.10
C GLU A 285 -9.26 54.18 -4.71
#